data_AF-X1Q0E6-F1
#
_entry.id   AF-X1Q0E6-F1
#
_cell.length_a   1.000
_cell.length_b   1.000
_cell.length_c   1.000
_cell.angle_alpha   90.00
_cell.angle_beta   90.00
_cell.angle_gamma   90.00
#
_symmetry.space_group_name_H-M   'P 1'
#
loop_
_entity.id
_entity.type
_entity.pdbx_description
1 polymer ?
#
loop_
_entity_poly.entity_id
_entity_poly.type
_entity_poly.pdbx_seq_one_letter_code
_entity_poly.pdbx_strand_id
1 'polypeptide(L)'
;CLFINLILVEAKANIPEMVSSGTGAKNPQSIKKIKNSLDEVKKYLSVSDSIDWTGTFYQYVNRIAHLYYLREKNKIKAHLLFIYFINDVSVHGPKTKDEWLGAIQTMECYLGLDKKHKLRKYIYDIFIDINTLNR
;
A
#
# COMPACT_ATOMS: atom_id res chain seq x y z
N CYS A 1 -6.24 -9.22 29.27
CA CYS A 1 -5.69 -9.42 27.91
C CYS A 1 -6.03 -8.16 27.10
N LEU A 2 -5.08 -7.23 26.94
CA LEU A 2 -5.32 -5.98 26.21
C LEU A 2 -5.50 -6.29 24.72
N PHE A 3 -6.69 -6.03 24.17
CA PHE A 3 -6.93 -6.07 22.73
C PHE A 3 -6.28 -4.84 22.10
N ILE A 4 -4.99 -4.92 21.79
CA ILE A 4 -4.30 -3.88 21.04
C ILE A 4 -4.72 -4.01 19.58
N ASN A 5 -5.50 -3.04 19.09
CA ASN A 5 -5.74 -2.85 17.67
C ASN A 5 -4.63 -1.94 17.12
N LEU A 6 -3.94 -2.39 16.07
CA LEU A 6 -2.86 -1.64 15.43
C LEU A 6 -3.35 -1.07 14.11
N ILE A 7 -3.08 0.21 13.84
CA ILE A 7 -3.39 0.84 12.55
C ILE A 7 -2.07 1.30 11.92
N LEU A 8 -1.77 0.75 10.75
CA LEU A 8 -0.75 1.26 9.86
C LEU A 8 -1.38 2.38 9.03
N VAL A 9 -0.76 3.54 8.98
CA VAL A 9 -1.27 4.70 8.22
C VAL A 9 -0.23 5.14 7.21
N GLU A 10 -0.65 5.38 5.97
CA GLU A 10 0.15 6.06 4.96
C GLU A 10 -0.72 7.10 4.26
N ALA A 11 -0.23 8.34 4.18
CA ALA A 11 -0.92 9.43 3.53
C ALA A 11 -0.16 9.89 2.27
N LYS A 12 -0.90 10.30 1.24
CA LYS A 12 -0.36 10.86 -0.01
C LYS A 12 -1.18 12.04 -0.48
N ALA A 13 -0.50 13.03 -1.04
CA ALA A 13 -1.13 14.26 -1.52
C ALA A 13 -1.07 14.42 -3.05
N ASN A 14 -0.25 13.61 -3.74
CA ASN A 14 -0.19 13.60 -5.20
C ASN A 14 0.04 12.19 -5.78
N ILE A 15 -0.34 11.99 -7.05
CA ILE A 15 -0.18 10.70 -7.74
C ILE A 15 1.30 10.30 -7.92
N PRO A 16 2.25 11.21 -8.25
CA PRO A 16 3.66 10.84 -8.35
C PRO A 16 4.23 10.15 -7.09
N GLU A 17 3.78 10.52 -5.89
CA GLU A 17 4.17 9.84 -4.63
C GLU A 17 3.74 8.37 -4.57
N MET A 18 2.74 7.94 -5.34
CA MET A 18 2.36 6.53 -5.45
C MET A 18 3.42 5.74 -6.21
N VAL A 19 4.03 6.35 -7.23
CA VAL A 19 5.01 5.70 -8.12
C VAL A 19 6.38 5.67 -7.44
N SER A 20 6.44 5.03 -6.27
CA SER A 20 7.68 4.90 -5.52
C SER A 20 8.69 4.07 -6.30
N SER A 21 9.97 4.44 -6.23
CA SER A 21 11.05 3.61 -6.75
C SER A 21 11.07 2.22 -6.11
N GLY A 22 11.83 1.31 -6.71
CA GLY A 22 12.17 0.02 -6.10
C GLY A 22 12.87 0.15 -4.75
N THR A 23 13.14 -1.01 -4.14
CA THR A 23 13.86 -1.08 -2.87
C THR A 23 15.18 -0.30 -2.92
N GLY A 24 15.41 0.53 -1.90
CA GLY A 24 16.66 1.26 -1.74
C GLY A 24 17.83 0.39 -1.24
N ALA A 25 17.57 -0.87 -0.89
CA ALA A 25 18.58 -1.76 -0.34
C ALA A 25 19.71 -2.02 -1.36
N LYS A 26 20.96 -1.89 -0.91
CA LYS A 26 22.16 -2.13 -1.73
C LYS A 26 22.87 -3.43 -1.37
N ASN A 27 22.71 -3.89 -0.14
CA ASN A 27 23.31 -5.13 0.33
C ASN A 27 22.56 -6.35 -0.25
N PRO A 28 23.24 -7.32 -0.89
CA PRO A 28 22.60 -8.48 -1.50
C PRO A 28 21.79 -9.36 -0.52
N GLN A 29 22.26 -9.54 0.71
CA GLN A 29 21.51 -10.29 1.72
C GLN A 29 20.21 -9.57 2.11
N SER A 30 20.25 -8.25 2.19
CA SER A 30 19.06 -7.42 2.46
C SER A 30 18.05 -7.50 1.31
N ILE A 31 18.51 -7.39 0.07
CA ILE A 31 17.67 -7.56 -1.13
C ILE A 31 17.01 -8.93 -1.15
N LYS A 32 17.79 -10.00 -0.89
CA LYS A 32 17.26 -11.37 -0.80
C LYS A 32 16.20 -11.51 0.28
N LYS A 33 16.41 -10.92 1.47
CA LYS A 33 15.44 -10.95 2.56
C LYS A 33 14.14 -10.22 2.19
N ILE A 34 14.24 -9.06 1.56
CA ILE A 34 13.09 -8.29 1.07
C ILE A 34 12.32 -9.10 0.03
N LYS A 35 13.02 -9.64 -0.98
CA LYS A 35 12.41 -10.46 -2.04
C LYS A 35 11.66 -11.65 -1.45
N ASN A 36 12.29 -12.40 -0.55
CA ASN A 36 11.65 -13.55 0.10
C ASN A 36 10.38 -13.15 0.88
N SER A 37 10.43 -12.03 1.60
CA SER A 37 9.27 -11.51 2.33
C SER A 37 8.12 -11.12 1.39
N LEU A 38 8.42 -10.50 0.25
CA LEU A 38 7.40 -10.11 -0.73
C LEU A 38 6.84 -11.32 -1.48
N ASP A 39 7.68 -12.29 -1.84
CA ASP A 39 7.25 -13.53 -2.50
C ASP A 39 6.33 -14.37 -1.59
N GLU A 40 6.61 -14.43 -0.28
CA GLU A 40 5.71 -15.08 0.68
C GLU A 40 4.32 -14.43 0.67
N VAL A 41 4.25 -13.10 0.60
CA VAL A 41 2.99 -12.34 0.54
C VAL A 41 2.29 -12.57 -0.79
N LYS A 42 3.01 -12.52 -1.93
CA LYS A 42 2.46 -12.82 -3.26
C LYS A 42 1.80 -14.19 -3.28
N LYS A 43 2.49 -15.22 -2.79
CA LYS A 43 1.95 -16.58 -2.68
C LYS A 43 0.69 -16.63 -1.81
N TYR A 44 0.68 -15.95 -0.66
CA TYR A 44 -0.49 -15.89 0.21
C TYR A 44 -1.70 -15.24 -0.49
N LEU A 45 -1.45 -14.19 -1.29
CA LEU A 45 -2.45 -13.44 -2.04
C LEU A 45 -2.76 -14.00 -3.43
N SER A 46 -2.16 -15.13 -3.81
CA SER A 46 -2.33 -15.75 -5.14
C SER A 46 -1.91 -14.86 -6.31
N VAL A 47 -0.90 -14.01 -6.10
CA VAL A 47 -0.26 -13.19 -7.14
C VAL A 47 0.78 -14.03 -7.88
N SER A 48 0.89 -13.84 -9.20
CA SER A 48 1.88 -14.55 -10.02
C SER A 48 3.32 -14.27 -9.55
N ASP A 49 4.14 -15.32 -9.52
CA ASP A 49 5.56 -15.21 -9.18
C ASP A 49 6.36 -14.38 -10.20
N SER A 50 5.86 -14.27 -11.44
CA SER A 50 6.48 -13.46 -12.51
C SER A 50 6.40 -11.95 -12.28
N ILE A 51 5.55 -11.48 -11.36
CA ILE A 51 5.39 -10.05 -11.07
C ILE A 51 6.44 -9.64 -10.03
N ASP A 52 7.29 -8.69 -10.39
CA ASP A 52 8.34 -8.18 -9.51
C ASP A 52 7.81 -7.06 -8.60
N TRP A 53 7.75 -7.34 -7.30
CA TRP A 53 7.36 -6.38 -6.25
C TRP A 53 8.57 -5.64 -5.65
N THR A 54 9.80 -5.93 -6.09
CA THR A 54 10.99 -5.21 -5.62
C THR A 54 11.26 -3.91 -6.38
N GLY A 55 10.58 -3.72 -7.52
CA GLY A 55 10.61 -2.53 -8.37
C GLY A 55 9.56 -1.47 -8.03
N THR A 56 8.98 -0.84 -9.04
CA THR A 56 8.03 0.27 -8.91
C THR A 56 6.85 -0.09 -7.98
N PHE A 57 6.34 0.91 -7.25
CA PHE A 57 5.30 0.77 -6.21
C PHE A 57 5.74 0.00 -4.95
N TYR A 58 7.06 -0.11 -4.73
CA TYR A 58 7.64 -0.77 -3.56
C TYR A 58 7.02 -0.35 -2.22
N GLN A 59 6.75 0.94 -2.00
CA GLN A 59 6.16 1.41 -0.74
C GLN A 59 4.81 0.74 -0.47
N TYR A 60 3.94 0.64 -1.48
CA TYR A 60 2.62 0.02 -1.35
C TYR A 60 2.71 -1.46 -0.98
N VAL A 61 3.48 -2.25 -1.74
CA VAL A 61 3.64 -3.69 -1.48
C VAL A 61 4.36 -3.95 -0.15
N ASN A 62 5.27 -3.06 0.26
CA ASN A 62 5.91 -3.13 1.56
C ASN A 62 4.90 -2.87 2.69
N ARG A 63 3.91 -1.98 2.54
CA ARG A 63 2.81 -1.82 3.52
C ARG A 63 1.93 -3.05 3.60
N ILE A 64 1.61 -3.68 2.46
CA ILE A 64 0.88 -4.96 2.43
C ILE A 64 1.69 -6.05 3.15
N ALA A 65 3.00 -6.11 2.96
CA ALA A 65 3.86 -7.08 3.63
C ALA A 65 3.89 -6.88 5.16
N HIS A 66 3.88 -5.63 5.64
CA HIS A 66 3.76 -5.34 7.07
C HIS A 66 2.39 -5.77 7.62
N LEU A 67 1.31 -5.50 6.89
CA LEU A 67 -0.04 -5.95 7.27
C LEU A 67 -0.10 -7.48 7.35
N TYR A 68 0.44 -8.19 6.35
CA TYR A 68 0.56 -9.64 6.35
C TYR A 68 1.36 -10.15 7.55
N TYR A 69 2.53 -9.56 7.82
CA TYR A 69 3.37 -9.95 8.94
C TYR A 69 2.66 -9.80 10.27
N LEU A 70 1.98 -8.69 10.51
CA LEU A 70 1.26 -8.47 11.77
C LEU A 70 0.06 -9.41 11.92
N ARG A 71 -0.78 -9.52 10.88
CA ARG A 71 -2.03 -10.30 10.95
C ARG A 71 -1.80 -11.80 10.83
N GLU A 72 -1.12 -12.22 9.78
CA GLU A 72 -1.07 -13.63 9.40
C GLU A 72 0.06 -14.35 10.13
N LYS A 73 1.22 -13.71 10.29
CA LYS A 73 2.37 -14.31 11.00
C LYS A 73 2.25 -14.16 12.51
N ASN A 74 1.81 -13.01 13.01
CA ASN A 74 1.82 -12.69 14.45
C ASN A 74 0.43 -12.64 15.11
N LYS A 75 -0.66 -12.85 14.35
CA LYS A 75 -2.05 -12.86 14.86
C LYS A 75 -2.47 -11.57 15.59
N ILE A 76 -1.86 -10.44 15.21
CA ILE A 76 -2.20 -9.11 15.71
C ILE A 76 -3.37 -8.56 14.88
N LYS A 77 -4.37 -7.96 15.52
CA LYS A 77 -5.46 -7.25 14.86
C LYS A 77 -4.96 -5.93 14.26
N ALA A 78 -4.32 -6.02 13.09
CA ALA A 78 -3.76 -4.86 12.38
C ALA A 78 -4.63 -4.45 11.18
N HIS A 79 -4.80 -3.16 10.94
CA HIS A 79 -5.46 -2.61 9.76
C HIS A 79 -4.50 -1.67 9.02
N LEU A 80 -4.67 -1.53 7.71
CA LEU A 80 -3.90 -0.61 6.88
C LEU A 80 -4.84 0.46 6.35
N LEU A 81 -4.50 1.71 6.61
CA LEU A 81 -5.25 2.87 6.19
C LEU A 81 -4.39 3.69 5.23
N PHE A 82 -4.86 3.82 3.98
CA PHE A 82 -4.35 4.79 3.04
C PHE A 82 -5.22 6.05 3.07
N ILE A 83 -4.58 7.20 3.18
CA ILE A 83 -5.22 8.52 3.16
C ILE A 83 -4.78 9.25 1.89
N TYR A 84 -5.74 9.68 1.10
CA TYR A 84 -5.53 10.37 -0.16
C TYR A 84 -6.13 11.77 -0.10
N PHE A 85 -5.28 12.79 -0.19
CA PHE A 85 -5.75 14.18 -0.17
C PHE A 85 -6.24 14.61 -1.56
N ILE A 86 -7.37 15.30 -1.59
CA ILE A 86 -7.98 15.90 -2.78
C ILE A 86 -7.86 17.41 -2.66
N ASN A 87 -7.65 18.07 -3.80
CA ASN A 87 -7.51 19.52 -3.92
C ASN A 87 -6.29 20.11 -3.19
N ASP A 88 -5.23 19.32 -2.97
CA ASP A 88 -3.96 19.87 -2.48
C ASP A 88 -3.22 20.65 -3.58
N VAL A 89 -3.52 21.94 -3.67
CA VAL A 89 -2.91 22.83 -4.67
C VAL A 89 -1.40 23.01 -4.46
N SER A 90 -0.89 22.80 -3.24
CA SER A 90 0.53 23.00 -2.94
C SER A 90 1.44 21.99 -3.62
N VAL A 91 0.91 20.80 -3.91
CA VAL A 91 1.62 19.70 -4.56
C VAL A 91 1.03 19.30 -5.91
N HIS A 92 0.15 20.14 -6.49
CA HIS A 92 -0.59 19.82 -7.71
C HIS A 92 -1.32 18.47 -7.60
N GLY A 93 -1.94 18.24 -6.44
CA GLY A 93 -2.63 17.00 -6.12
C GLY A 93 -3.89 16.78 -6.95
N PRO A 94 -4.45 15.55 -6.93
CA PRO A 94 -5.68 15.23 -7.63
C PRO A 94 -6.86 16.12 -7.24
N LYS A 95 -7.69 16.46 -8.22
CA LYS A 95 -8.86 17.33 -8.03
C LYS A 95 -10.11 16.56 -7.66
N THR A 96 -10.10 15.24 -7.91
CA THR A 96 -11.26 14.38 -7.68
C THR A 96 -10.86 13.08 -7.02
N LYS A 97 -11.83 12.44 -6.35
CA LYS A 97 -11.70 11.08 -5.86
C LYS A 97 -11.49 10.08 -7.00
N ASP A 98 -12.10 10.30 -8.16
CA ASP A 98 -12.02 9.39 -9.30
C ASP A 98 -10.61 9.33 -9.90
N GLU A 99 -9.87 10.44 -9.90
CA GLU A 99 -8.44 10.47 -10.28
C GLU A 99 -7.61 9.53 -9.38
N TRP A 100 -7.84 9.57 -8.07
CA TRP A 100 -7.18 8.64 -7.15
C TRP A 100 -7.61 7.19 -7.38
N LEU A 101 -8.91 6.93 -7.54
CA LEU A 101 -9.41 5.57 -7.78
C LEU A 101 -8.80 4.97 -9.06
N GLY A 102 -8.67 5.77 -10.12
CA GLY A 102 -8.00 5.37 -11.37
C GLY A 102 -6.53 5.02 -11.15
N ALA A 103 -5.79 5.87 -10.41
CA ALA A 103 -4.38 5.63 -10.09
C ALA A 103 -4.19 4.37 -9.22
N ILE A 104 -5.02 4.20 -8.19
CA ILE A 104 -5.00 3.01 -7.31
C ILE A 104 -5.31 1.75 -8.10
N GLN A 105 -6.38 1.74 -8.90
CA GLN A 105 -6.73 0.59 -9.71
C GLN A 105 -5.63 0.21 -10.71
N THR A 106 -4.99 1.22 -11.32
CA THR A 106 -3.88 0.99 -12.26
C THR A 106 -2.68 0.36 -11.55
N MET A 107 -2.31 0.88 -10.38
CA MET A 107 -1.25 0.30 -9.54
C MET A 107 -1.57 -1.13 -9.08
N GLU A 108 -2.78 -1.38 -8.56
CA GLU A 108 -3.18 -2.72 -8.11
C GLU A 108 -3.18 -3.73 -9.26
N CYS A 109 -3.64 -3.33 -10.45
CA CYS A 109 -3.59 -4.15 -11.65
C CYS A 109 -2.15 -4.46 -12.07
N TYR A 110 -1.27 -3.46 -12.07
CA TYR A 110 0.15 -3.64 -12.37
C TYR A 110 0.82 -4.64 -11.40
N LEU A 111 0.45 -4.58 -10.12
CA LEU A 111 0.95 -5.47 -9.08
C LEU A 111 0.30 -6.87 -9.07
N GLY A 112 -0.68 -7.11 -9.95
CA GLY A 112 -1.40 -8.39 -10.05
C GLY A 112 -2.31 -8.69 -8.87
N LEU A 113 -2.76 -7.67 -8.15
CA LEU A 113 -3.64 -7.83 -6.99
C LEU A 113 -5.10 -8.01 -7.43
N ASP A 114 -5.71 -9.10 -7.00
CA ASP A 114 -7.14 -9.32 -7.17
C ASP A 114 -7.96 -8.40 -6.25
N LYS A 115 -9.07 -7.82 -6.74
CA LYS A 115 -9.91 -6.89 -5.96
C LYS A 115 -10.48 -7.48 -4.66
N LYS A 116 -10.52 -8.81 -4.53
CA LYS A 116 -11.02 -9.56 -3.36
C LYS A 116 -9.92 -10.39 -2.70
N HIS A 117 -8.64 -10.03 -2.87
CA HIS A 117 -7.53 -10.72 -2.21
C HIS A 117 -7.71 -10.76 -0.68
N LYS A 118 -7.12 -11.77 -0.03
CA LYS A 118 -7.39 -12.11 1.39
C LYS A 118 -7.22 -10.98 2.40
N LEU A 119 -6.33 -10.02 2.12
CA LEU A 119 -6.04 -8.87 2.98
C LEU A 119 -6.94 -7.65 2.71
N ARG A 120 -7.69 -7.61 1.60
CA ARG A 120 -8.45 -6.41 1.17
C ARG A 120 -9.40 -5.90 2.25
N LYS A 121 -10.07 -6.81 2.96
CA LYS A 121 -11.01 -6.48 4.06
C LYS A 121 -10.38 -5.75 5.27
N TYR A 122 -9.05 -5.65 5.31
CA TYR A 122 -8.31 -4.95 6.35
C TYR A 122 -7.58 -3.70 5.82
N ILE A 123 -7.78 -3.36 4.55
CA ILE A 123 -7.22 -2.19 3.89
C ILE A 123 -8.36 -1.20 3.65
N TYR A 124 -8.15 0.06 4.00
CA TYR A 124 -9.12 1.13 3.83
C TYR A 124 -8.50 2.29 3.06
N ASP A 125 -9.24 2.81 2.10
CA ASP A 125 -8.89 4.00 1.34
C ASP A 125 -9.80 5.14 1.79
N ILE A 126 -9.22 6.15 2.45
CA ILE A 126 -9.93 7.36 2.87
C ILE A 126 -9.50 8.51 1.98
N PHE A 127 -10.49 9.29 1.53
CA PHE A 127 -10.27 10.45 0.67
C PHE A 127 -10.67 11.70 1.43
N ILE A 128 -9.76 12.66 1.56
CA ILE A 128 -9.96 13.89 2.32
C ILE A 128 -9.83 15.07 1.37
N ASP A 129 -10.92 15.82 1.18
CA ASP A 129 -10.88 17.08 0.45
C ASP A 129 -10.39 18.19 1.38
N ILE A 130 -9.21 18.75 1.09
CA ILE A 130 -8.57 19.78 1.93
C ILE A 130 -9.45 21.04 2.02
N ASN A 131 -10.26 21.33 1.00
CA ASN A 131 -11.17 22.48 1.04
C ASN A 131 -12.21 22.37 2.16
N THR A 132 -12.46 21.16 2.68
CA THR A 132 -13.38 20.93 3.80
C THR A 132 -12.76 21.14 5.18
N LEU A 133 -11.42 21.23 5.26
CA LEU A 133 -10.67 21.35 6.52
C LEU A 133 -10.42 22.79 6.96
N ASN A 134 -10.46 23.75 6.02
CA ASN A 134 -10.21 25.17 6.29
C ASN A 134 -11.49 25.94 6.67
N ARG A 135 -12.35 25.34 7.51
CA ARG A 135 -13.52 26.03 8.08
C ARG A 135 -13.18 26.74 9.39
#